data_AF-A0A5S3XQP3-F1
#
_entry.id   AF-A0A5S3XQP3-F1
#
_cell.length_a   1.000
_cell.length_b   1.000
_cell.length_c   1.000
_cell.angle_alpha   90.00
_cell.angle_beta   90.00
_cell.angle_gamma   90.00
#
_symmetry.space_group_name_H-M   'P 1'
#
loop_
_entity.id
_entity.type
_entity.pdbx_description
1 polymer ?
#
loop_
_entity_poly.entity_id
_entity_poly.type
_entity_poly.pdbx_seq_one_letter_code
_entity_poly.pdbx_strand_id
1 'polypeptide(L)'
;TPRAALNNTVYNAHLSPAWLDANFGKLWEQGESGIKQYNQLNKVEPMTRALNELEAGTCFSGLRRDQSSNRADKQIVEISLGTVKRSPLV
;
A
#
# COMPACT_ATOMS: atom_id res chain seq x y z
N THR A 1 19.27 -15.21 14.09
CA THR A 1 17.99 -14.88 14.74
C THR A 1 16.90 -15.79 14.22
N PRO A 2 16.03 -16.35 15.07
CA PRO A 2 14.89 -17.13 14.60
C PRO A 2 13.93 -16.24 13.82
N ARG A 3 13.33 -16.79 12.76
CA ARG A 3 12.35 -16.08 11.93
C ARG A 3 11.10 -15.80 12.77
N ALA A 4 10.55 -14.60 12.67
CA ALA A 4 9.31 -14.26 13.35
C ALA A 4 8.15 -15.13 12.82
N ALA A 5 7.32 -15.65 13.73
CA ALA A 5 6.06 -16.28 13.39
C ALA A 5 5.03 -15.18 13.07
N LEU A 6 4.77 -14.95 11.79
CA LEU A 6 3.88 -13.89 11.33
C LEU A 6 2.57 -14.49 10.80
N ASN A 7 1.44 -13.90 11.19
CA ASN A 7 0.14 -14.17 10.58
C ASN A 7 0.02 -13.32 9.30
N ASN A 8 0.56 -13.83 8.19
CA ASN A 8 0.58 -13.10 6.92
C ASN A 8 -0.72 -13.28 6.15
N THR A 9 -1.41 -12.17 5.88
CA THR A 9 -2.52 -12.12 4.92
C THR A 9 -2.06 -11.47 3.62
N VAL A 10 -2.36 -12.11 2.48
CA VAL A 10 -1.92 -11.65 1.16
C VAL A 10 -3.11 -11.07 0.40
N TYR A 11 -2.95 -9.83 -0.06
CA TYR A 11 -3.91 -9.13 -0.90
C TYR A 11 -3.26 -8.78 -2.24
N ASN A 12 -3.97 -9.07 -3.33
CA ASN A 12 -3.54 -8.80 -4.70
C ASN A 12 -4.62 -8.01 -5.44
N ALA A 13 -4.24 -7.44 -6.59
CA ALA A 13 -5.18 -6.90 -7.56
C ALA A 13 -6.19 -7.98 -7.99
N HIS A 14 -7.39 -7.56 -8.38
CA HIS A 14 -8.41 -8.48 -8.94
C HIS A 14 -7.98 -9.11 -10.26
N LEU A 15 -7.15 -8.41 -11.02
CA LEU A 15 -6.62 -8.89 -12.30
C LEU A 15 -5.20 -9.42 -12.10
N SER A 16 -4.90 -10.57 -12.69
CA SER A 16 -3.52 -11.07 -12.74
C SER A 16 -2.61 -10.12 -13.52
N PRO A 17 -1.28 -10.15 -13.29
CA PRO A 17 -0.34 -9.33 -14.06
C PRO A 17 -0.48 -9.48 -15.57
N ALA A 18 -0.63 -10.72 -16.07
CA ALA A 18 -0.81 -10.98 -17.51
C ALA A 18 -2.11 -10.36 -18.06
N TRP A 19 -3.19 -10.36 -17.27
CA TRP A 19 -4.44 -9.72 -17.64
C TRP A 19 -4.36 -8.19 -17.57
N LEU A 20 -3.61 -7.62 -16.63
CA LEU A 20 -3.36 -6.17 -16.61
C LEU A 20 -2.62 -5.73 -17.88
N ASP A 21 -1.55 -6.43 -18.24
CA ASP A 21 -0.76 -6.13 -19.43
C ASP A 21 -1.57 -6.31 -20.71
N ALA A 22 -2.41 -7.35 -20.79
CA ALA A 22 -3.28 -7.58 -21.95
C ALA A 22 -4.36 -6.49 -22.12
N ASN A 23 -4.92 -5.96 -21.03
CA ASN A 23 -5.99 -4.95 -21.10
C ASN A 23 -5.46 -3.52 -21.23
N PHE A 24 -4.34 -3.21 -20.58
CA PHE A 24 -3.87 -1.83 -20.42
C PHE A 24 -2.49 -1.60 -21.04
N GLY A 25 -1.81 -2.64 -21.51
CA GLY A 25 -0.38 -2.59 -21.79
C GLY A 25 0.44 -2.38 -20.52
N LYS A 26 1.72 -2.04 -20.70
CA LYS A 26 2.62 -1.76 -19.59
C LYS A 26 2.36 -0.36 -19.03
N LEU A 27 1.47 -0.26 -18.05
CA LEU A 27 1.06 1.01 -17.45
C LEU A 27 2.24 1.85 -16.92
N TRP A 28 3.33 1.22 -16.47
CA TRP A 28 4.52 1.94 -16.00
C TRP A 28 5.33 2.62 -17.11
N GLU A 29 5.10 2.27 -18.39
CA GLU A 29 5.71 2.93 -19.55
C GLU A 29 4.86 4.10 -20.08
N GLN A 30 3.68 4.34 -19.50
CA GLN A 30 2.70 5.34 -19.97
C GLN A 30 2.76 6.65 -19.16
N GLY A 31 3.93 6.97 -18.60
CA GLY A 31 4.14 8.18 -17.80
C GLY A 31 3.37 8.19 -16.48
N GLU A 32 3.16 9.38 -15.94
CA GLU A 32 2.62 9.56 -14.59
C GLU A 32 1.19 9.01 -14.41
N SER A 33 0.31 9.22 -15.40
CA SER A 33 -1.06 8.72 -15.38
C SER A 33 -1.11 7.19 -15.35
N GLY A 34 -0.28 6.53 -16.16
CA GLY A 34 -0.14 5.08 -16.15
C GLY A 34 0.38 4.55 -14.81
N ILE A 35 1.39 5.21 -14.22
CA ILE A 35 1.89 4.86 -12.88
C ILE A 35 0.80 5.04 -11.81
N LYS A 36 -0.01 6.10 -11.88
CA LYS A 36 -1.14 6.31 -10.97
C LYS A 36 -2.17 5.19 -11.09
N GLN A 37 -2.56 4.83 -12.30
CA GLN A 37 -3.50 3.73 -12.55
C GLN A 37 -2.93 2.39 -12.06
N TYR A 38 -1.66 2.10 -12.35
CA TYR A 38 -1.00 0.88 -11.89
C TYR A 38 -0.98 0.79 -10.36
N ASN A 39 -0.60 1.87 -9.68
CA ASN A 39 -0.59 1.92 -8.21
C ASN A 39 -2.00 1.82 -7.63
N GLN A 40 -3.01 2.39 -8.31
CA GLN A 40 -4.40 2.25 -7.87
C GLN A 40 -4.82 0.78 -7.84
N LEU A 41 -4.59 0.06 -8.95
CA LEU A 41 -5.00 -1.35 -9.10
C LEU A 41 -4.20 -2.31 -8.24
N ASN A 42 -2.90 -2.07 -8.06
CA ASN A 42 -1.99 -3.04 -7.44
C ASN A 42 -1.61 -2.70 -5.99
N LYS A 43 -1.90 -1.49 -5.50
CA LYS A 43 -1.48 -1.06 -4.16
C LYS A 43 -2.59 -0.39 -3.37
N VAL A 44 -3.25 0.63 -3.93
CA VAL A 44 -4.23 1.44 -3.19
C VAL A 44 -5.53 0.67 -2.98
N GLU A 45 -6.08 0.07 -4.04
CA GLU A 45 -7.30 -0.75 -3.94
C GLU A 45 -7.08 -1.96 -3.02
N PRO A 46 -6.04 -2.82 -3.21
CA PRO A 46 -5.87 -3.99 -2.37
C PRO A 46 -5.65 -3.63 -0.89
N MET A 47 -4.95 -2.54 -0.59
CA MET A 47 -4.77 -2.07 0.79
C MET A 47 -6.09 -1.59 1.39
N THR A 48 -6.88 -0.80 0.65
CA THR A 48 -8.18 -0.31 1.12
C THR A 48 -9.12 -1.48 1.40
N ARG A 49 -9.18 -2.45 0.49
CA ARG A 49 -9.98 -3.66 0.66
C ARG A 49 -9.50 -4.50 1.85
N ALA A 50 -8.19 -4.67 2.03
CA ALA A 50 -7.63 -5.38 3.18
C ALA A 50 -8.05 -4.75 4.52
N LEU A 51 -7.97 -3.42 4.63
CA LEU A 51 -8.37 -2.72 5.84
C LEU A 51 -9.86 -2.92 6.15
N ASN A 52 -10.71 -2.90 5.12
CA ASN A 52 -12.15 -3.11 5.27
C ASN A 52 -12.49 -4.57 5.63
N GLU A 53 -11.96 -5.55 4.90
CA GLU A 53 -12.23 -6.98 5.14
C GLU A 53 -11.71 -7.47 6.50
N LEU A 54 -10.62 -6.88 6.99
CA LEU A 54 -10.06 -7.16 8.32
C LEU A 54 -10.70 -6.32 9.44
N GLU A 55 -11.68 -5.46 9.10
CA GLU A 55 -12.34 -4.53 10.03
C GLU A 55 -11.33 -3.70 10.85
N ALA A 56 -10.24 -3.28 10.20
CA ALA A 56 -9.11 -2.67 10.88
C ALA A 56 -9.41 -1.24 11.31
N GLY A 57 -9.52 -0.98 12.62
CA GLY A 57 -9.59 0.37 13.16
C GLY A 57 -8.24 1.11 13.19
N THR A 58 -7.13 0.38 13.17
CA THR A 58 -5.76 0.94 13.23
C THR A 58 -4.81 0.16 12.34
N CYS A 59 -4.01 0.87 11.55
CA CYS A 59 -2.97 0.32 10.70
C CYS A 59 -1.59 0.75 11.19
N PHE A 60 -0.71 -0.22 11.44
CA PHE A 60 0.69 0.04 11.80
C PHE A 60 1.57 0.02 10.55
N SER A 61 2.44 1.02 10.40
CA SER A 61 3.40 1.07 9.29
C SER A 61 4.81 1.36 9.78
N GLY A 62 5.80 0.72 9.15
CA GLY A 62 7.23 0.92 9.44
C GLY A 62 7.84 2.12 8.72
N LEU A 63 7.06 3.16 8.44
CA LEU A 63 7.58 4.39 7.81
C LEU A 63 8.63 5.04 8.70
N ARG A 64 9.63 5.68 8.07
CA ARG A 64 10.67 6.49 8.72
C ARG A 64 10.81 7.82 7.98
N ARG A 65 11.19 8.88 8.69
CA ARG A 65 11.36 10.24 8.13
C ARG A 65 12.51 10.34 7.12
N ASP A 66 13.54 9.51 7.27
CA ASP A 66 14.77 9.50 6.46
C ASP A 66 14.64 8.75 5.12
N GLN A 67 13.56 8.01 4.90
CA GLN A 67 13.39 7.18 3.70
C GLN A 67 13.07 7.98 2.43
N SER A 68 12.49 9.17 2.56
CA SER A 68 12.27 10.09 1.44
C SER A 68 11.97 11.50 1.92
N SER A 69 12.24 12.50 1.08
CA SER A 69 11.95 13.90 1.39
C SER A 69 10.49 14.15 1.79
N ASN A 70 9.54 13.53 1.09
CA ASN A 70 8.11 13.66 1.37
C ASN A 70 7.65 12.95 2.67
N ARG A 71 8.56 12.34 3.44
CA ARG A 71 8.28 11.72 4.73
C ARG A 71 8.87 12.47 5.92
N ALA A 72 9.68 13.51 5.69
CA ALA A 72 10.38 14.24 6.74
C ALA A 72 9.44 14.74 7.85
N ASP A 73 8.27 15.26 7.47
CA ASP A 73 7.30 15.88 8.39
C ASP A 73 6.14 14.96 8.79
N LYS A 74 6.24 13.64 8.49
CA LYS A 74 5.21 12.67 8.86
C LYS A 74 4.98 12.68 10.38
N GLN A 75 3.71 12.59 10.75
CA GLN A 75 3.32 12.46 12.15
C GLN A 75 3.33 11.00 12.57
N ILE A 76 3.53 10.75 13.87
CA ILE A 76 3.51 9.39 14.43
C ILE A 76 2.09 8.79 14.31
N VAL A 77 1.05 9.63 14.36
CA VAL A 77 -0.36 9.26 14.17
C VAL A 77 -0.99 10.15 13.12
N GLU A 78 -1.64 9.55 12.14
CA GLU A 78 -2.41 10.23 11.08
C GLU A 78 -3.71 9.45 10.83
N ILE A 79 -4.74 10.08 10.25
CA ILE A 79 -5.89 9.36 9.69
C ILE A 79 -5.61 9.06 8.22
N SER A 80 -5.78 7.80 7.81
CA SER A 80 -5.52 7.38 6.44
C SER A 80 -6.40 6.20 6.05
N LEU A 81 -7.01 6.26 4.86
CA LEU A 81 -7.85 5.19 4.31
C LEU A 81 -8.96 4.73 5.28
N GLY A 82 -9.57 5.67 6.01
CA GLY A 82 -10.61 5.38 7.00
C GLY A 82 -10.11 4.78 8.33
N THR A 83 -8.80 4.66 8.51
CA THR A 83 -8.18 4.05 9.71
C THR A 83 -7.24 5.01 10.43
N VAL A 84 -6.95 4.74 11.70
CA VAL A 84 -5.85 5.39 12.40
C VAL A 84 -4.55 4.76 11.92
N LYS A 85 -3.68 5.54 11.27
CA LYS A 85 -2.35 5.10 10.86
C LYS A 85 -1.33 5.45 11.93
N ARG A 86 -0.75 4.44 12.57
CA ARG A 86 0.35 4.57 13.54
C ARG A 86 1.67 4.21 12.89
N SER A 87 2.67 5.08 12.97
CA SER A 87 4.00 4.84 12.40
C SER A 87 5.08 4.92 13.49
N PRO A 88 5.41 3.82 14.18
CA PRO A 88 6.27 3.84 15.38
C PRO A 88 7.73 4.25 15.12
N LEU A 89 8.17 4.22 13.86
CA LEU A 89 9.55 4.48 13.45
C LEU A 89 9.72 5.83 12.75
N VAL A 90 8.65 6.63 12.69
CA VAL A 90 8.65 8.00 12.17
C VAL A 90 9.33 8.93 13.17
#